data_AF-A0A1B3LPF2-F1
#
_entry.id   AF-A0A1B3LPF2-F1
#
_cell.length_a   1.000
_cell.length_b   1.000
_cell.length_c   1.000
_cell.angle_alpha   90.00
_cell.angle_beta   90.00
_cell.angle_gamma   90.00
#
_symmetry.space_group_name_H-M   'P 1'
#
loop_
_entity.id
_entity.type
_entity.pdbx_description
1 polymer ?
#
loop_
_entity_poly.entity_id
_entity_poly.type
_entity_poly.pdbx_seq_one_letter_code
_entity_poly.pdbx_strand_id
1 'polypeptide(L)'
;MTTAPLSHHDILALVEPFVRRGRPVDLPASDRLRRQLVFRPVSHGADSSGNAALVEVLQLDQPAADRYRLTRTLTHASGVAARLVAEGAPPGELLARVEAIDVQRQFRKIGRFVIGLSYRLGGGDGLWRDDTTVDAPVLTDADARGAGILLTMEVSSVKGVPAELKLVEGGEGTVELPDDLLAVLGRDWDCFRRSLADQGGWRGTVRLRGRGVARSADAERKLEQTVAHLDRTLSRSPDAFHADWRAARWGVFLRRTIPVATCIGLILAAAAVPYFGISEDSVIHMLLFNSPPLLLVLFFSMREMPRIELPPRPRRLSAAAWRAPSSVQAVPTH
;
A
#
# COMPACT_ATOMS: atom_id res chain seq x y z
N MET A 1 -7.86 32.04 -8.29
CA MET A 1 -7.65 33.24 -7.46
C MET A 1 -6.56 32.92 -6.46
N THR A 2 -5.44 33.64 -6.47
CA THR A 2 -4.33 33.47 -5.53
C THR A 2 -4.66 34.17 -4.21
N THR A 3 -4.74 33.42 -3.11
CA THR A 3 -4.91 33.97 -1.75
C THR A 3 -3.70 34.77 -1.33
N ALA A 4 -3.91 35.86 -0.59
CA ALA A 4 -2.82 36.71 -0.11
C ALA A 4 -1.82 35.91 0.76
N PRO A 5 -0.53 36.28 0.75
CA PRO A 5 0.47 35.71 1.67
C PRO A 5 0.08 35.91 3.14
N LEU A 6 0.59 35.08 4.04
CA LEU A 6 0.36 35.25 5.48
C LEU A 6 0.97 36.57 5.99
N SER A 7 0.15 37.42 6.60
CA SER A 7 0.62 38.63 7.29
C SER A 7 1.32 38.27 8.60
N HIS A 8 2.02 39.23 9.20
CA HIS A 8 2.65 39.02 10.50
C HIS A 8 1.61 38.70 11.59
N HIS A 9 0.46 39.40 11.56
CA HIS A 9 -0.63 39.18 12.50
C HIS A 9 -1.25 37.78 12.33
N ASP A 10 -1.45 37.34 11.08
CA ASP A 10 -1.96 35.99 10.80
C ASP A 10 -1.02 34.93 11.39
N ILE A 11 0.29 35.08 11.19
CA ILE A 11 1.27 34.13 11.71
C ILE A 11 1.18 34.06 13.23
N LEU A 12 1.16 35.19 13.94
CA LEU A 12 1.06 35.22 15.40
C LEU A 12 -0.21 34.50 15.89
N ALA A 13 -1.36 34.74 15.26
CA ALA A 13 -2.61 34.07 15.61
C ALA A 13 -2.55 32.56 15.37
N LEU A 14 -1.95 32.12 14.26
CA LEU A 14 -1.86 30.70 13.91
C LEU A 14 -0.87 29.91 14.78
N VAL A 15 0.25 30.52 15.17
CA VAL A 15 1.30 29.83 15.95
C VAL A 15 1.03 29.81 17.45
N GLU A 16 0.19 30.72 17.96
CA GLU A 16 -0.11 30.86 19.39
C GLU A 16 -0.49 29.54 20.11
N PRO A 17 -1.39 28.67 19.59
CA PRO A 17 -1.67 27.38 20.23
C PRO A 17 -0.46 26.42 20.26
N PHE A 18 0.42 26.48 19.27
CA PHE A 18 1.62 25.62 19.17
C PHE A 18 2.71 26.07 20.15
N VAL A 19 2.98 27.39 20.20
CA VAL A 19 3.98 27.96 21.11
C VAL A 19 3.60 27.69 22.57
N ARG A 20 2.32 27.80 22.92
CA ARG A 20 1.80 27.46 24.26
C ARG A 20 2.08 26.00 24.67
N ARG A 21 2.19 25.09 23.69
CA ARG A 21 2.56 23.68 23.91
C ARG A 21 4.05 23.39 23.66
N GLY A 22 4.89 24.42 23.67
CA GLY A 22 6.34 24.27 23.51
C GLY A 22 6.77 23.92 22.09
N ARG A 23 5.96 24.24 21.07
CA ARG A 23 6.25 24.02 19.65
C ARG A 23 6.58 25.36 18.96
N PRO A 24 7.83 25.84 19.01
CA PRO A 24 8.22 27.08 18.35
C PRO A 24 8.24 26.92 16.83
N VAL A 25 7.83 27.97 16.12
CA VAL A 25 7.90 28.03 14.65
C VAL A 25 9.35 28.11 14.16
N ASP A 26 9.64 27.43 13.05
CA ASP A 26 10.87 27.52 12.28
C ASP A 26 10.64 28.47 11.10
N LEU A 27 10.99 29.75 11.29
CA LEU A 27 10.78 30.78 10.28
C LEU A 27 11.57 30.53 8.98
N PRO A 28 12.86 30.11 9.01
CA PRO A 28 13.58 29.70 7.81
C PRO A 28 12.92 28.57 7.01
N ALA A 29 12.31 27.59 7.68
CA ALA A 29 11.63 26.47 7.02
C ALA A 29 10.18 26.79 6.58
N SER A 30 9.63 27.94 6.98
CA SER A 30 8.26 28.35 6.69
C SER A 30 8.19 29.18 5.39
N ASP A 31 7.05 29.09 4.69
CA ASP A 31 6.80 29.81 3.44
C ASP A 31 5.49 30.59 3.53
N ARG A 32 5.61 31.91 3.71
CA ARG A 32 4.46 32.82 3.84
C ARG A 32 3.67 32.98 2.54
N LEU A 33 4.32 32.84 1.38
CA LEU A 33 3.68 32.94 0.07
C LEU A 33 2.82 31.69 -0.20
N ARG A 34 3.33 30.51 0.20
CA ARG A 34 2.59 29.24 0.14
C ARG A 34 1.65 29.02 1.33
N ARG A 35 1.66 29.94 2.31
CA ARG A 35 0.87 29.87 3.54
C ARG A 35 1.16 28.59 4.35
N GLN A 36 2.44 28.27 4.49
CA GLN A 36 2.97 27.09 5.19
C GLN A 36 3.83 27.53 6.37
N LEU A 37 3.54 26.99 7.55
CA LEU A 37 4.30 27.21 8.78
C LEU A 37 4.87 25.87 9.25
N VAL A 38 6.19 25.79 9.34
CA VAL A 38 6.90 24.61 9.82
C VAL A 38 7.37 24.87 11.25
N PHE A 39 7.28 23.86 12.11
CA PHE A 39 7.71 23.94 13.50
C PHE A 39 9.04 23.24 13.70
N ARG A 40 9.80 23.68 14.72
CA ARG A 40 11.10 23.08 15.00
C ARG A 40 10.97 21.58 15.31
N PRO A 41 11.93 20.76 14.85
CA PRO A 41 11.89 19.33 15.10
C PRO A 41 11.93 18.99 16.59
N VAL A 42 11.19 17.95 17.00
CA VAL A 42 11.23 17.39 18.35
C VAL A 42 11.70 15.94 18.29
N SER A 43 12.64 15.60 19.18
CA SER A 43 13.14 14.23 19.29
C SER A 43 12.35 13.47 20.34
N HIS A 44 11.80 12.33 19.96
CA HIS A 44 11.17 11.38 20.87
C HIS A 44 12.19 10.28 21.16
N GLY A 45 12.43 10.03 22.45
CA GLY A 45 13.34 8.97 22.88
C GLY A 45 12.89 7.59 22.40
N ALA A 46 13.83 6.66 22.36
CA ALA A 46 13.52 5.25 22.15
C ALA A 46 12.56 4.77 23.24
N ASP A 47 11.56 3.97 22.87
CA ASP A 47 10.64 3.40 23.84
C ASP A 47 11.21 2.12 24.48
N SER A 48 10.61 1.68 25.58
CA SER A 48 10.93 0.40 26.22
C SER A 48 10.63 -0.82 25.34
N SER A 49 9.88 -0.63 24.24
CA SER A 49 9.52 -1.64 23.24
C SER A 49 10.63 -1.90 22.22
N GLY A 50 11.71 -1.11 22.24
CA GLY A 50 12.85 -1.25 21.33
C GLY A 50 12.68 -0.55 19.98
N ASN A 51 11.73 0.39 19.85
CA ASN A 51 11.68 1.32 18.72
C ASN A 51 12.76 2.39 18.91
N ALA A 52 13.49 2.73 17.84
CA ALA A 52 14.52 3.74 17.90
C ALA A 52 13.91 5.15 18.09
N ALA A 53 14.77 6.11 18.41
CA ALA A 53 14.38 7.50 18.50
C ALA A 53 13.69 7.98 17.20
N LEU A 54 12.63 8.76 17.37
CA LEU A 54 11.87 9.36 16.27
C LEU A 54 12.10 10.86 16.25
N VAL A 55 12.21 11.45 15.06
CA VAL A 55 12.22 12.90 14.89
C VAL A 55 10.86 13.32 14.34
N GLU A 56 10.17 14.21 15.07
CA GLU A 56 8.88 14.77 14.71
C GLU A 56 9.03 16.17 14.14
N VAL A 57 8.37 16.43 13.01
CA VAL A 57 8.19 17.76 12.42
C VAL A 57 6.71 17.99 12.20
N LEU A 58 6.21 19.14 12.68
CA LEU A 58 4.85 19.60 12.40
C LEU A 58 4.88 20.65 11.29
N GLN A 59 3.89 20.60 10.41
CA GLN A 59 3.65 21.59 9.36
C GLN A 59 2.17 21.96 9.35
N LEU A 60 1.87 23.26 9.51
CA LEU A 60 0.54 23.82 9.35
C LEU A 60 0.44 24.52 7.98
N ASP A 61 -0.44 24.02 7.13
CA ASP A 61 -0.81 24.66 5.87
C ASP A 61 -2.17 25.37 6.03
N GLN A 62 -2.29 26.57 5.47
CA GLN A 62 -3.57 27.28 5.37
C GLN A 62 -3.89 27.58 3.90
N PRO A 63 -4.34 26.57 3.11
CA PRO A 63 -4.58 26.72 1.67
C PRO A 63 -5.66 27.75 1.31
N ALA A 64 -6.61 28.00 2.20
CA ALA A 64 -7.65 29.02 2.03
C ALA A 64 -7.99 29.65 3.39
N ALA A 65 -8.75 30.75 3.37
CA ALA A 65 -9.36 31.28 4.59
C ALA A 65 -10.15 30.16 5.29
N ASP A 66 -9.93 30.00 6.60
CA ASP A 66 -10.56 29.00 7.45
C ASP A 66 -10.41 27.53 7.04
N ARG A 67 -9.47 27.22 6.13
CA ARG A 67 -9.08 25.84 5.84
C ARG A 67 -7.67 25.61 6.34
N TYR A 68 -7.55 24.72 7.31
CA TYR A 68 -6.29 24.35 7.93
C TYR A 68 -6.00 22.88 7.68
N ARG A 69 -4.74 22.57 7.42
CA ARG A 69 -4.20 21.21 7.37
C ARG A 69 -2.98 21.18 8.29
N LEU A 70 -3.01 20.32 9.29
CA LEU A 70 -1.86 20.02 10.12
C LEU A 70 -1.30 18.65 9.73
N THR A 71 -0.03 18.62 9.39
CA THR A 71 0.71 17.40 9.05
C THR A 71 1.78 17.17 10.11
N ARG A 72 1.71 16.05 10.82
CA ARG A 72 2.82 15.51 11.60
C ARG A 72 3.61 14.52 10.76
N THR A 73 4.89 14.77 10.59
CA THR A 73 5.83 13.81 9.98
C THR A 73 6.75 13.27 11.05
N LEU A 74 6.80 11.95 11.18
CA LEU A 74 7.74 11.26 12.04
C LEU A 74 8.76 10.53 11.16
N THR A 75 10.04 10.69 11.48
CA THR A 75 11.14 10.00 10.79
C THR A 75 11.89 9.11 11.76
N HIS A 76 12.01 7.84 11.40
CA HIS A 76 12.79 6.85 12.13
C HIS A 76 14.24 6.83 11.63
N ALA A 77 15.19 6.44 12.49
CA ALA A 77 16.62 6.37 12.16
C ALA A 77 16.97 5.47 10.95
N SER A 78 16.08 4.55 10.57
CA SER A 78 16.23 3.73 9.36
C SER A 78 15.93 4.48 8.05
N GLY A 79 15.46 5.73 8.14
CA GLY A 79 15.01 6.54 7.00
C GLY A 79 13.54 6.35 6.63
N VAL A 80 12.80 5.47 7.32
CA VAL A 80 11.34 5.34 7.15
C VAL A 80 10.65 6.54 7.75
N ALA A 81 9.70 7.13 7.01
CA ALA A 81 8.87 8.23 7.48
C ALA A 81 7.39 7.84 7.51
N ALA A 82 6.64 8.41 8.44
CA ALA A 82 5.21 8.21 8.58
C ALA A 82 4.50 9.55 8.80
N ARG A 83 3.34 9.75 8.16
CA ARG A 83 2.60 11.01 8.24
C ARG A 83 1.27 10.85 8.96
N LEU A 84 0.89 11.83 9.77
CA LEU A 84 -0.46 11.97 10.31
C LEU A 84 -1.02 13.31 9.86
N VAL A 85 -2.12 13.29 9.09
CA VAL A 85 -2.74 14.48 8.54
C VAL A 85 -4.10 14.71 9.17
N ALA A 86 -4.34 15.91 9.68
CA ALA A 86 -5.63 16.37 10.17
C ALA A 86 -6.05 17.65 9.44
N GLU A 87 -7.33 17.77 9.10
CA GLU A 87 -7.85 18.90 8.33
C GLU A 87 -9.13 19.49 8.94
N GLY A 88 -9.44 20.73 8.57
CA GLY A 88 -10.73 21.39 8.75
C GLY A 88 -10.89 22.20 10.03
N ALA A 89 -10.47 21.69 11.18
CA ALA A 89 -10.62 22.38 12.46
C ALA A 89 -9.63 23.56 12.61
N PRO A 90 -9.87 24.51 13.53
CA PRO A 90 -8.90 25.54 13.88
C PRO A 90 -7.57 24.95 14.38
N PRO A 91 -6.44 25.68 14.28
CA PRO A 91 -5.12 25.10 14.52
C PRO A 91 -4.92 24.48 15.92
N GLY A 92 -5.49 25.06 16.97
CA GLY A 92 -5.40 24.50 18.32
C GLY A 92 -6.12 23.17 18.50
N GLU A 93 -7.27 22.98 17.84
CA GLU A 93 -7.99 21.71 17.82
C GLU A 93 -7.27 20.66 16.97
N LEU A 94 -6.73 21.06 15.81
CA LEU A 94 -5.90 20.16 15.00
C LEU A 94 -4.69 19.66 15.78
N LEU A 95 -4.01 20.54 16.52
CA LEU A 95 -2.89 20.16 17.37
C LEU A 95 -3.32 19.15 18.44
N ALA A 96 -4.44 19.39 19.14
CA ALA A 96 -4.96 18.45 20.13
C ALA A 96 -5.30 17.08 19.52
N ARG A 97 -5.89 17.04 18.32
CA ARG A 97 -6.23 15.79 17.61
C ARG A 97 -4.98 15.01 17.20
N VAL A 98 -3.96 15.70 16.69
CA VAL A 98 -2.68 15.08 16.32
C VAL A 98 -1.95 14.54 17.55
N GLU A 99 -1.88 15.32 18.63
CA GLU A 99 -1.21 14.92 19.89
C GLU A 99 -1.93 13.77 20.60
N ALA A 100 -3.25 13.62 20.43
CA ALA A 100 -4.00 12.48 20.96
C ALA A 100 -3.59 11.13 20.34
N ILE A 101 -2.95 11.13 19.17
CA ILE A 101 -2.40 9.93 18.55
C ILE A 101 -0.96 9.75 19.01
N ASP A 102 -0.72 8.69 19.79
CA ASP A 102 0.63 8.29 20.23
C ASP A 102 1.58 8.17 19.02
N VAL A 103 2.77 8.77 19.14
CA VAL A 103 3.80 8.74 18.10
C VAL A 103 4.25 7.33 17.75
N GLN A 104 4.29 6.42 18.75
CA GLN A 104 4.65 5.02 18.58
C GLN A 104 3.58 4.21 17.86
N ARG A 105 2.33 4.71 17.78
CA ARG A 105 1.29 4.05 16.99
C ARG A 105 1.62 4.03 15.49
N GLN A 106 2.37 5.04 15.02
CA GLN A 106 2.75 5.15 13.61
C GLN A 106 3.93 4.25 13.22
N PHE A 107 4.56 3.56 14.18
CA PHE A 107 5.68 2.66 13.89
C PHE A 107 5.45 1.26 14.46
N ARG A 108 5.86 0.27 13.68
CA ARG A 108 5.88 -1.14 14.07
C ARG A 108 7.19 -1.78 13.63
N LYS A 109 7.66 -2.76 14.40
CA LYS A 109 8.83 -3.55 14.08
C LYS A 109 8.45 -5.01 13.95
N ILE A 110 8.76 -5.62 12.81
CA ILE A 110 8.51 -7.04 12.54
C ILE A 110 9.80 -7.64 11.99
N GLY A 111 10.45 -8.48 12.79
CA GLY A 111 11.76 -9.04 12.46
C GLY A 111 12.77 -7.93 12.13
N ARG A 112 13.32 -7.95 10.91
CA ARG A 112 14.29 -6.94 10.43
C ARG A 112 13.65 -5.72 9.77
N PHE A 113 12.32 -5.65 9.70
CA PHE A 113 11.61 -4.55 9.07
C PHE A 113 11.11 -3.55 10.10
N VAL A 114 11.27 -2.27 9.77
CA VAL A 114 10.60 -1.15 10.43
C VAL A 114 9.52 -0.65 9.49
N ILE A 115 8.30 -0.56 10.00
CA ILE A 115 7.10 -0.15 9.28
C ILE A 115 6.68 1.23 9.81
N GLY A 116 6.52 2.19 8.91
CA GLY A 116 5.88 3.49 9.14
C GLY A 116 4.47 3.48 8.57
N LEU A 117 3.50 3.87 9.37
CA LEU A 117 2.07 3.88 9.04
C LEU A 117 1.59 5.33 8.93
N SER A 118 1.14 5.72 7.74
CA SER A 118 0.61 7.05 7.48
C SER A 118 -0.91 7.07 7.56
N TYR A 119 -1.44 8.06 8.25
CA TYR A 119 -2.85 8.18 8.58
C TYR A 119 -3.40 9.54 8.20
N ARG A 120 -4.71 9.53 7.92
CA ARG A 120 -5.54 10.72 7.91
C ARG A 120 -6.56 10.63 9.04
N LEU A 121 -6.66 11.69 9.83
CA LEU A 121 -7.75 11.88 10.76
C LEU A 121 -8.94 12.46 9.99
N GLY A 122 -10.06 11.75 9.99
CA GLY A 122 -11.27 12.22 9.32
C GLY A 122 -11.78 13.51 9.96
N GLY A 123 -12.14 14.49 9.12
CA GLY A 123 -13.38 15.26 9.29
C GLY A 123 -14.17 14.94 8.03
N GLY A 124 -15.25 14.17 8.13
CA GLY A 124 -15.96 13.68 6.95
C GLY A 124 -16.57 14.82 6.14
N ASP A 125 -16.14 14.98 4.88
CA ASP A 125 -16.95 15.67 3.88
C ASP A 125 -18.13 14.76 3.52
N GLY A 126 -19.32 15.07 4.04
CA GLY A 126 -20.60 14.54 3.53
C GLY A 126 -21.52 13.92 4.57
N LEU A 127 -22.56 14.68 4.95
CA LEU A 127 -23.94 14.30 5.32
C LEU A 127 -24.23 13.16 6.32
N TRP A 128 -23.22 12.45 6.83
CA TRP A 128 -23.34 11.37 7.81
C TRP A 128 -22.19 11.50 8.81
N ARG A 129 -22.11 12.66 9.46
CA ARG A 129 -21.32 12.81 10.68
C ARG A 129 -22.10 12.13 11.79
N ASP A 130 -21.74 10.90 12.10
CA ASP A 130 -22.16 10.29 13.36
C ASP A 130 -21.32 10.94 14.46
N ASP A 131 -21.99 11.78 15.26
CA ASP A 131 -21.41 12.69 16.26
C ASP A 131 -20.71 11.98 17.43
N THR A 132 -20.68 10.64 17.40
CA THR A 132 -20.13 9.78 18.46
C THR A 132 -18.80 9.11 18.10
N THR A 133 -18.30 9.25 16.88
CA THR A 133 -17.02 8.64 16.49
C THR A 133 -15.86 9.61 16.65
N VAL A 134 -15.06 9.42 17.70
CA VAL A 134 -13.69 9.96 17.82
C VAL A 134 -13.00 9.78 16.47
N ASP A 135 -12.33 10.82 15.96
CA ASP A 135 -11.67 10.83 14.64
C ASP A 135 -10.69 9.68 14.49
N ALA A 136 -11.21 8.55 14.07
CA ALA A 136 -10.44 7.33 14.01
C ALA A 136 -9.47 7.44 12.84
N PRO A 137 -8.18 7.14 13.05
CA PRO A 137 -7.18 7.27 12.01
C PRO A 137 -7.47 6.29 10.87
N VAL A 138 -7.48 6.80 9.64
CA VAL A 138 -7.65 6.01 8.42
C VAL A 138 -6.29 5.92 7.74
N LEU A 139 -5.77 4.70 7.59
CA LEU A 139 -4.50 4.43 6.90
C LEU A 139 -4.58 4.86 5.43
N THR A 140 -3.62 5.67 4.98
CA THR A 140 -3.50 6.16 3.60
C THR A 140 -2.38 5.47 2.84
N ASP A 141 -1.26 5.24 3.52
CA ASP A 141 -0.06 4.64 2.97
C ASP A 141 0.78 4.06 4.10
N ALA A 142 1.73 3.19 3.74
CA ALA A 142 2.69 2.66 4.68
C ALA A 142 4.00 2.32 3.96
N ASP A 143 5.11 2.54 4.65
CA ASP A 143 6.45 2.21 4.17
C ASP A 143 7.11 1.24 5.14
N ALA A 144 7.62 0.13 4.63
CA ALA A 144 8.36 -0.87 5.41
C ALA A 144 9.76 -1.03 4.83
N ARG A 145 10.79 -0.77 5.64
CA ARG A 145 12.19 -0.92 5.23
C ARG A 145 12.87 -1.99 6.07
N GLY A 146 13.52 -2.93 5.39
CA GLY A 146 14.22 -4.04 6.03
C GLY A 146 14.90 -4.93 4.99
N ALA A 147 15.92 -5.67 5.42
CA ALA A 147 16.67 -6.59 4.56
C ALA A 147 17.16 -5.98 3.22
N GLY A 148 17.44 -4.67 3.18
CA GLY A 148 17.87 -3.94 1.97
C GLY A 148 16.78 -3.71 0.92
N ILE A 149 15.52 -3.75 1.32
CA ILE A 149 14.34 -3.56 0.48
C ILE A 149 13.43 -2.49 1.12
N LEU A 150 12.76 -1.70 0.29
CA LEU A 150 11.67 -0.81 0.65
C LEU A 150 10.36 -1.35 0.07
N LEU A 151 9.42 -1.72 0.93
CA LEU A 151 8.05 -2.06 0.56
C LEU A 151 7.15 -0.86 0.86
N THR A 152 6.45 -0.35 -0.14
CA THR A 152 5.44 0.69 0.01
C THR A 152 4.05 0.09 -0.24
N MET A 153 3.08 0.47 0.58
CA MET A 153 1.68 0.15 0.39
C MET A 153 0.88 1.44 0.24
N GLU A 154 0.12 1.58 -0.85
CA GLU A 154 -0.79 2.70 -1.07
C GLU A 154 -2.25 2.23 -0.90
N VAL A 155 -3.01 2.90 -0.03
CA VAL A 155 -4.37 2.52 0.33
C VAL A 155 -5.36 3.54 -0.22
N SER A 156 -6.08 3.14 -1.28
CA SER A 156 -7.22 3.93 -1.76
C SER A 156 -8.36 3.93 -0.75
N SER A 157 -8.96 5.11 -0.54
CA SER A 157 -10.19 5.31 0.23
C SER A 157 -11.43 4.76 -0.47
N VAL A 158 -11.35 4.46 -1.77
CA VAL A 158 -12.47 4.00 -2.58
C VAL A 158 -12.77 2.53 -2.30
N LYS A 159 -14.04 2.23 -1.99
CA LYS A 159 -14.49 0.87 -1.66
C LYS A 159 -14.20 -0.10 -2.81
N GLY A 160 -13.47 -1.15 -2.47
CA GLY A 160 -13.17 -2.28 -3.36
C GLY A 160 -12.14 -2.02 -4.45
N VAL A 161 -11.49 -0.86 -4.44
CA VAL A 161 -10.17 -0.71 -5.07
C VAL A 161 -9.17 -1.49 -4.20
N PRO A 162 -8.28 -2.34 -4.74
CA PRO A 162 -7.24 -2.98 -3.95
C PRO A 162 -6.21 -1.96 -3.45
N ALA A 163 -5.47 -2.30 -2.39
CA ALA A 163 -4.26 -1.56 -2.06
C ALA A 163 -3.13 -2.01 -2.98
N GLU A 164 -2.29 -1.06 -3.33
CA GLU A 164 -1.13 -1.31 -4.18
C GLU A 164 0.09 -1.57 -3.33
N LEU A 165 0.88 -2.58 -3.69
CA LEU A 165 2.16 -2.89 -3.07
C LEU A 165 3.26 -2.65 -4.11
N LYS A 166 4.27 -1.88 -3.72
CA LYS A 166 5.50 -1.65 -4.48
C LYS A 166 6.67 -2.11 -3.65
N LEU A 167 7.64 -2.75 -4.28
CA LEU A 167 8.87 -3.18 -3.63
C LEU A 167 10.03 -2.68 -4.48
N VAL A 168 10.85 -1.83 -3.88
CA VAL A 168 12.01 -1.22 -4.50
C VAL A 168 13.25 -1.69 -3.76
N GLU A 169 14.30 -1.96 -4.52
CA GLU A 169 15.59 -2.39 -4.00
C GLU A 169 16.32 -1.18 -3.44
N GLY A 170 16.79 -1.28 -2.20
CA GLY A 170 17.41 -0.16 -1.49
C GLY A 170 18.94 -0.15 -1.52
N GLY A 171 19.58 -1.05 -2.27
CA GLY A 171 21.05 -1.21 -2.29
C GLY A 171 21.57 -1.78 -3.61
N GLU A 172 22.88 -1.99 -3.70
CA GLU A 172 23.54 -2.52 -4.91
C GLU A 172 23.24 -4.02 -5.10
N GLY A 173 22.70 -4.36 -6.26
CA GLY A 173 22.41 -5.75 -6.66
C GLY A 173 20.94 -5.98 -6.96
N THR A 174 20.65 -6.61 -8.09
CA THR A 174 19.29 -6.94 -8.51
C THR A 174 18.74 -8.10 -7.70
N VAL A 175 17.51 -7.96 -7.19
CA VAL A 175 16.76 -9.01 -6.50
C VAL A 175 15.78 -9.65 -7.49
N GLU A 176 16.04 -10.89 -7.88
CA GLU A 176 15.07 -11.68 -8.66
C GLU A 176 14.09 -12.38 -7.72
N LEU A 177 12.86 -11.87 -7.70
CA LEU A 177 11.76 -12.43 -6.92
C LEU A 177 10.85 -13.29 -7.82
N PRO A 178 10.27 -14.38 -7.32
CA PRO A 178 9.28 -15.12 -8.07
C PRO A 178 7.94 -14.36 -8.07
N ASP A 179 7.20 -14.44 -9.18
CA ASP A 179 5.90 -13.77 -9.33
C ASP A 179 4.89 -14.14 -8.22
N ASP A 180 4.98 -15.37 -7.71
CA ASP A 180 4.06 -15.89 -6.71
C ASP A 180 4.50 -15.60 -5.26
N LEU A 181 5.56 -14.81 -5.04
CA LEU A 181 6.12 -14.50 -3.72
C LEU A 181 5.06 -14.09 -2.70
N LEU A 182 4.15 -13.19 -3.06
CA LEU A 182 3.08 -12.74 -2.17
C LEU A 182 1.78 -13.52 -2.37
N ALA A 183 1.53 -14.04 -3.58
CA ALA A 183 0.29 -14.75 -3.91
C ALA A 183 0.09 -16.05 -3.10
N VAL A 184 1.17 -16.62 -2.55
CA VAL A 184 1.13 -17.78 -1.64
C VAL A 184 0.45 -17.46 -0.31
N LEU A 185 0.35 -16.19 0.11
CA LEU A 185 -0.31 -15.78 1.35
C LEU A 185 -1.83 -15.95 1.30
N GLY A 186 -2.43 -16.00 0.12
CA GLY A 186 -3.85 -16.27 -0.01
C GLY A 186 -4.48 -15.75 -1.30
N ARG A 187 -5.81 -15.68 -1.31
CA ARG A 187 -6.60 -15.16 -2.44
C ARG A 187 -6.69 -13.63 -2.46
N ASP A 188 -6.32 -12.99 -1.35
CA ASP A 188 -6.34 -11.54 -1.24
C ASP A 188 -5.07 -10.92 -1.84
N TRP A 189 -3.98 -11.68 -2.02
CA TRP A 189 -2.72 -11.21 -2.62
C TRP A 189 -2.62 -11.68 -4.06
N ASP A 190 -2.31 -10.73 -4.94
CA ASP A 190 -2.03 -11.01 -6.35
C ASP A 190 -0.55 -11.32 -6.58
N CYS A 191 -0.24 -11.79 -7.80
CA CYS A 191 1.13 -12.03 -8.21
C CYS A 191 1.90 -10.71 -8.30
N PHE A 192 3.13 -10.76 -7.84
CA PHE A 192 4.04 -9.64 -7.75
C PHE A 192 4.87 -9.60 -9.02
N ARG A 193 4.70 -8.58 -9.87
CA ARG A 193 5.37 -8.52 -11.17
C ARG A 193 6.42 -7.43 -11.20
N ARG A 194 7.46 -7.65 -11.97
CA ARG A 194 8.46 -6.63 -12.24
C ARG A 194 7.83 -5.46 -13.03
N SER A 195 7.98 -4.26 -12.48
CA SER A 195 7.57 -2.99 -13.08
C SER A 195 8.77 -2.37 -13.77
N LEU A 196 8.67 -2.12 -15.08
CA LEU A 196 9.70 -1.41 -15.84
C LEU A 196 9.66 0.11 -15.61
N ALA A 197 8.57 0.64 -15.03
CA ALA A 197 8.40 2.08 -14.79
C ALA A 197 9.20 2.58 -13.58
N ASP A 198 9.43 1.71 -12.58
CA ASP A 198 9.98 2.09 -11.27
C ASP A 198 11.43 1.61 -11.10
N GLN A 199 12.29 1.89 -12.09
CA GLN A 199 13.71 1.48 -12.09
C GLN A 199 13.93 -0.04 -11.84
N GLY A 200 12.99 -0.88 -12.27
CA GLY A 200 13.09 -2.33 -12.14
C GLY A 200 12.53 -2.91 -10.84
N GLY A 201 11.78 -2.13 -10.05
CA GLY A 201 11.07 -2.60 -8.86
C GLY A 201 9.94 -3.60 -9.16
N TRP A 202 9.29 -4.07 -8.11
CA TRP A 202 8.21 -5.06 -8.19
C TRP A 202 6.88 -4.47 -7.71
N ARG A 203 5.77 -4.85 -8.33
CA ARG A 203 4.43 -4.31 -8.06
C ARG A 203 3.39 -5.42 -7.99
N GLY A 204 2.45 -5.29 -7.07
CA GLY A 204 1.28 -6.14 -6.97
C GLY A 204 0.18 -5.47 -6.18
N THR A 205 -0.89 -6.20 -5.94
CA THR A 205 -2.08 -5.69 -5.28
C THR A 205 -2.52 -6.61 -4.16
N VAL A 206 -3.15 -6.02 -3.15
CA VAL A 206 -3.81 -6.74 -2.08
C VAL A 206 -5.24 -6.25 -1.93
N ARG A 207 -6.20 -7.18 -2.00
CA ARG A 207 -7.62 -6.88 -1.83
C ARG A 207 -7.87 -6.53 -0.37
N LEU A 208 -8.58 -5.44 -0.14
CA LEU A 208 -8.92 -4.96 1.21
C LEU A 208 -10.43 -5.03 1.44
N ARG A 209 -10.83 -5.43 2.64
CA ARG A 209 -12.23 -5.61 3.06
C ARG A 209 -12.72 -4.40 3.86
N GLY A 210 -14.05 -4.23 3.94
CA GLY A 210 -14.66 -3.16 4.73
C GLY A 210 -14.58 -1.76 4.11
N ARG A 211 -14.84 -0.74 4.94
CA ARG A 211 -14.80 0.70 4.62
C ARG A 211 -14.19 1.50 5.78
N GLY A 212 -13.62 2.68 5.51
CA GLY A 212 -13.06 3.57 6.53
C GLY A 212 -12.10 2.84 7.47
N VAL A 213 -12.34 2.96 8.77
CA VAL A 213 -11.53 2.35 9.85
C VAL A 213 -11.39 0.83 9.72
N ALA A 214 -12.47 0.11 9.40
CA ALA A 214 -12.40 -1.35 9.25
C ALA A 214 -11.50 -1.77 8.08
N ARG A 215 -11.46 -0.94 7.03
CA ARG A 215 -10.58 -1.15 5.88
C ARG A 215 -9.12 -0.84 6.22
N SER A 216 -8.88 0.20 7.01
CA SER A 216 -7.54 0.51 7.53
C SER A 216 -7.02 -0.62 8.42
N ALA A 217 -7.85 -1.17 9.31
CA ALA A 217 -7.46 -2.32 10.13
C ALA A 217 -7.15 -3.57 9.29
N ASP A 218 -7.92 -3.85 8.22
CA ASP A 218 -7.62 -4.95 7.29
C ASP A 218 -6.31 -4.70 6.52
N ALA A 219 -6.03 -3.45 6.14
CA ALA A 219 -4.79 -3.05 5.47
C ALA A 219 -3.56 -3.20 6.37
N GLU A 220 -3.63 -2.71 7.61
CA GLU A 220 -2.56 -2.89 8.61
C GLU A 220 -2.25 -4.37 8.81
N ARG A 221 -3.27 -5.19 9.10
CA ARG A 221 -3.10 -6.64 9.30
C ARG A 221 -2.46 -7.32 8.10
N LYS A 222 -2.87 -6.96 6.87
CA LYS A 222 -2.32 -7.56 5.64
C LYS A 222 -0.92 -7.08 5.34
N LEU A 223 -0.60 -5.84 5.66
CA LEU A 223 0.77 -5.33 5.60
C LEU A 223 1.67 -6.09 6.56
N GLU A 224 1.25 -6.26 7.82
CA GLU A 224 2.01 -7.02 8.82
C GLU A 224 2.27 -8.47 8.36
N GLN A 225 1.24 -9.13 7.81
CA GLN A 225 1.38 -10.47 7.22
C GLN A 225 2.36 -10.50 6.05
N THR A 226 2.32 -9.48 5.19
CA THR A 226 3.23 -9.32 4.04
C THR A 226 4.66 -9.15 4.52
N VAL A 227 4.91 -8.24 5.48
CA VAL A 227 6.23 -7.96 6.03
C VAL A 227 6.80 -9.17 6.78
N ALA A 228 5.99 -9.85 7.61
CA ALA A 228 6.41 -11.06 8.30
C ALA A 228 6.80 -12.18 7.32
N HIS A 229 6.05 -12.31 6.21
CA HIS A 229 6.40 -13.24 5.14
C HIS A 229 7.71 -12.89 4.46
N LEU A 230 7.91 -11.62 4.10
CA LEU A 230 9.15 -11.15 3.49
C LEU A 230 10.36 -11.37 4.41
N ASP A 231 10.24 -11.08 5.71
CA ASP A 231 11.34 -11.30 6.66
C ASP A 231 11.72 -12.78 6.75
N ARG A 232 10.72 -13.68 6.82
CA ARG A 232 10.94 -15.14 6.84
C ARG A 232 11.49 -15.69 5.53
N THR A 233 11.00 -15.20 4.39
CA THR A 233 11.40 -15.74 3.08
C THR A 233 12.79 -15.24 2.67
N LEU A 234 13.07 -13.94 2.88
CA LEU A 234 14.35 -13.32 2.51
C LEU A 234 15.48 -13.60 3.51
N SER A 235 15.20 -14.19 4.66
CA SER A 235 16.24 -14.69 5.58
C SER A 235 16.75 -16.08 5.20
N ARG A 236 16.07 -16.78 4.28
CA ARG A 236 16.42 -18.13 3.82
C ARG A 236 16.89 -18.09 2.36
N SER A 237 17.43 -19.19 1.85
CA SER A 237 17.76 -19.31 0.42
C SER A 237 16.49 -19.38 -0.45
N PRO A 238 16.58 -18.95 -1.73
CA PRO A 238 15.49 -19.09 -2.70
C PRO A 238 14.91 -20.51 -2.83
N ASP A 239 15.76 -21.53 -2.69
CA ASP A 239 15.38 -22.94 -2.78
C ASP A 239 14.42 -23.34 -1.64
N ALA A 240 14.66 -22.80 -0.44
CA ALA A 240 13.85 -23.04 0.74
C ALA A 240 12.42 -22.49 0.56
N PHE A 241 12.24 -21.38 -0.16
CA PHE A 241 10.91 -20.86 -0.47
C PHE A 241 10.08 -21.88 -1.26
N HIS A 242 10.65 -22.54 -2.26
CA HIS A 242 9.93 -23.56 -3.00
C HIS A 242 9.60 -24.78 -2.12
N ALA A 243 10.51 -25.18 -1.22
CA ALA A 243 10.26 -26.29 -0.31
C ALA A 243 9.14 -25.97 0.69
N ASP A 244 9.21 -24.81 1.35
CA ASP A 244 8.28 -24.39 2.39
C ASP A 244 6.87 -24.10 1.84
N TRP A 245 6.77 -23.53 0.63
CA TRP A 245 5.51 -23.05 0.06
C TRP A 245 4.99 -23.88 -1.11
N ARG A 246 5.52 -25.09 -1.34
CA ARG A 246 5.20 -25.93 -2.52
C ARG A 246 3.70 -26.04 -2.80
N ALA A 247 2.91 -26.41 -1.79
CA ALA A 247 1.45 -26.58 -1.94
C ALA A 247 0.76 -25.25 -2.26
N ALA A 248 1.16 -24.16 -1.61
CA ALA A 248 0.61 -22.83 -1.85
C ALA A 248 0.92 -22.34 -3.27
N ARG A 249 2.15 -22.56 -3.76
CA ARG A 249 2.56 -22.22 -5.14
C ARG A 249 1.75 -22.99 -6.18
N TRP A 250 1.50 -24.28 -5.96
CA TRP A 250 0.57 -25.06 -6.80
C TRP A 250 -0.85 -24.54 -6.73
N GLY A 251 -1.32 -24.13 -5.55
CA GLY A 251 -2.60 -23.44 -5.39
C GLY A 251 -2.69 -22.15 -6.23
N VAL A 252 -1.62 -21.33 -6.24
CA VAL A 252 -1.54 -20.13 -7.09
C VAL A 252 -1.60 -20.50 -8.57
N PHE A 253 -0.83 -21.50 -9.00
CA PHE A 253 -0.85 -22.01 -10.38
C PHE A 253 -2.26 -22.45 -10.80
N LEU A 254 -2.92 -23.30 -10.00
CA LEU A 254 -4.27 -23.79 -10.28
C LEU A 254 -5.29 -22.65 -10.37
N ARG A 255 -5.23 -21.67 -9.46
CA ARG A 255 -6.09 -20.48 -9.51
C ARG A 255 -5.91 -19.69 -10.80
N ARG A 256 -4.67 -19.52 -11.25
CA ARG A 256 -4.34 -18.78 -12.48
C ARG A 256 -4.70 -19.54 -13.75
N THR A 257 -4.81 -20.88 -13.70
CA THR A 257 -5.28 -21.66 -14.85
C THR A 257 -6.79 -21.64 -15.03
N ILE A 258 -7.59 -21.15 -14.05
CA ILE A 258 -9.06 -21.15 -14.13
C ILE A 258 -9.57 -20.42 -15.39
N PRO A 259 -9.17 -19.17 -15.72
CA PRO A 259 -9.70 -18.50 -16.90
C PRO A 259 -9.40 -19.25 -18.21
N VAL A 260 -8.18 -19.77 -18.35
CA VAL A 260 -7.77 -20.56 -19.52
C VAL A 260 -8.58 -21.86 -19.61
N ALA A 261 -8.73 -22.58 -18.48
CA ALA A 261 -9.53 -23.80 -18.42
C ALA A 261 -11.01 -23.53 -18.72
N THR A 262 -11.56 -22.40 -18.28
CA THR A 262 -12.92 -21.96 -18.61
C THR A 262 -13.05 -21.70 -20.11
N CYS A 263 -12.11 -20.99 -20.74
CA CYS A 263 -12.13 -20.78 -22.19
C CYS A 263 -12.05 -22.10 -22.96
N ILE A 264 -11.15 -23.00 -22.58
CA ILE A 264 -11.03 -24.34 -23.20
C ILE A 264 -12.33 -25.13 -23.00
N GLY A 265 -12.89 -25.12 -21.80
CA GLY A 265 -14.15 -25.79 -21.48
C GLY A 265 -15.32 -25.28 -22.31
N LEU A 266 -15.41 -23.97 -22.52
CA LEU A 266 -16.42 -23.37 -23.39
C LEU A 266 -16.25 -23.77 -24.85
N ILE A 267 -15.01 -23.80 -25.37
CA ILE A 267 -14.71 -24.25 -26.73
C ILE A 267 -15.09 -25.73 -26.91
N LEU A 268 -14.69 -26.59 -25.97
CA LEU A 268 -15.01 -28.02 -26.00
C LEU A 268 -16.52 -28.26 -25.87
N ALA A 269 -17.20 -27.53 -25.01
CA ALA A 269 -18.65 -27.59 -24.86
C ALA A 269 -19.34 -27.22 -26.18
N ALA A 270 -18.93 -26.12 -26.83
CA ALA A 270 -19.48 -25.71 -28.12
C ALA A 270 -19.21 -26.75 -29.22
N ALA A 271 -18.01 -27.34 -29.28
CA ALA A 271 -17.68 -28.38 -30.23
C ALA A 271 -18.46 -29.68 -30.02
N ALA A 272 -18.90 -29.95 -28.79
CA ALA A 272 -19.66 -31.16 -28.45
C ALA A 272 -21.17 -31.03 -28.76
N VAL A 273 -21.69 -29.82 -28.96
CA VAL A 273 -23.13 -29.55 -29.20
C VAL A 273 -23.74 -30.40 -30.33
N PRO A 274 -23.10 -30.57 -31.52
CA PRO A 274 -23.67 -31.36 -32.61
C PRO A 274 -23.85 -32.84 -32.25
N TYR A 275 -23.04 -33.35 -31.32
CA TYR A 275 -23.07 -34.76 -30.91
C TYR A 275 -24.20 -35.06 -29.91
N PHE A 276 -24.78 -34.04 -29.27
CA PHE A 276 -25.80 -34.22 -28.24
C PHE A 276 -27.24 -34.21 -28.76
N GLY A 277 -27.46 -34.01 -30.08
CA GLY A 277 -28.80 -34.08 -30.69
C GLY A 277 -29.83 -33.17 -30.01
N ILE A 278 -29.38 -31.99 -29.53
CA ILE A 278 -30.21 -31.05 -28.76
C ILE A 278 -31.31 -30.51 -29.69
N SER A 279 -32.57 -30.77 -29.37
CA SER A 279 -33.72 -30.26 -30.12
C SER A 279 -33.72 -28.73 -30.16
N GLU A 280 -34.05 -28.14 -31.31
CA GLU A 280 -34.00 -26.68 -31.54
C GLU A 280 -34.88 -25.87 -30.57
N ASP A 281 -35.94 -26.47 -30.04
CA ASP A 281 -36.86 -25.85 -29.04
C ASP A 281 -36.36 -25.93 -27.58
N SER A 282 -35.15 -26.44 -27.34
CA SER A 282 -34.63 -26.61 -25.99
C SER A 282 -34.12 -25.30 -25.37
N VAL A 283 -34.44 -25.09 -24.09
CA VAL A 283 -33.87 -24.02 -23.24
C VAL A 283 -32.34 -24.04 -23.27
N ILE A 284 -31.73 -25.22 -23.46
CA ILE A 284 -30.27 -25.38 -23.59
C ILE A 284 -29.77 -24.74 -24.88
N HIS A 285 -30.50 -24.87 -26.00
CA HIS A 285 -30.15 -24.25 -27.28
C HIS A 285 -30.25 -22.72 -27.18
N MET A 286 -31.28 -22.21 -26.50
CA MET A 286 -31.42 -20.78 -26.21
C MET A 286 -30.28 -20.24 -25.32
N LEU A 287 -29.89 -20.97 -24.26
CA LEU A 287 -28.77 -20.59 -23.39
C LEU A 287 -27.43 -20.65 -24.11
N LEU A 288 -27.23 -21.64 -24.97
CA LEU A 288 -26.02 -21.77 -25.78
C LEU A 288 -25.88 -20.61 -26.77
N PHE A 289 -26.97 -20.24 -27.45
CA PHE A 289 -27.02 -19.09 -28.38
C PHE A 289 -26.81 -17.75 -27.65
N ASN A 290 -27.34 -17.60 -26.44
CA ASN A 290 -27.14 -16.40 -25.61
C ASN A 290 -25.87 -16.48 -24.73
N SER A 291 -25.09 -17.56 -24.80
CA SER A 291 -23.88 -17.70 -23.98
C SER A 291 -22.81 -16.66 -24.32
N PRO A 292 -22.54 -16.28 -25.59
CA PRO A 292 -21.54 -15.25 -25.88
C PRO A 292 -21.85 -13.88 -25.24
N PRO A 293 -23.06 -13.29 -25.37
CA PRO A 293 -23.37 -12.03 -24.71
C PRO A 293 -23.40 -12.16 -23.18
N LEU A 294 -23.90 -13.27 -22.61
CA LEU A 294 -23.88 -13.48 -21.16
C LEU A 294 -22.46 -13.59 -20.59
N LEU A 295 -21.55 -14.26 -21.30
CA LEU A 295 -20.15 -14.35 -20.93
C LEU A 295 -19.45 -13.01 -21.05
N LEU A 296 -19.75 -12.20 -22.07
CA LEU A 296 -19.24 -10.84 -22.18
C LEU A 296 -19.72 -9.97 -21.02
N VAL A 297 -21.01 -10.02 -20.66
CA VAL A 297 -21.55 -9.28 -19.50
C VAL A 297 -20.87 -9.72 -18.20
N LEU A 298 -20.69 -11.03 -17.99
CA LEU A 298 -19.97 -11.55 -16.83
C LEU A 298 -18.50 -11.08 -16.81
N PHE A 299 -17.84 -11.09 -17.97
CA PHE A 299 -16.45 -10.68 -18.14
C PHE A 299 -16.24 -9.19 -17.86
N PHE A 300 -17.10 -8.31 -18.37
CA PHE A 300 -17.03 -6.88 -18.10
C PHE A 300 -17.49 -6.51 -16.69
N SER A 301 -18.31 -7.35 -16.06
CA SER A 301 -18.68 -7.21 -14.66
C SER A 301 -17.54 -7.59 -13.71
N MET A 302 -16.51 -8.31 -14.19
CA MET A 302 -15.31 -8.56 -13.40
C MET A 302 -14.45 -7.31 -13.31
N ARG A 303 -14.09 -6.96 -12.06
CA ARG A 303 -13.35 -5.72 -11.73
C ARG A 303 -11.89 -5.74 -12.20
N GLU A 304 -11.37 -6.92 -12.49
CA GLU A 304 -10.02 -7.17 -13.01
C GLU A 304 -10.19 -8.05 -14.25
N MET A 305 -9.69 -7.60 -15.41
CA MET A 305 -9.69 -8.44 -16.60
C MET A 305 -8.85 -9.70 -16.32
N PRO A 306 -9.44 -10.91 -16.41
CA PRO A 306 -8.68 -12.12 -16.18
C PRO A 306 -7.63 -12.24 -17.27
N ARG A 307 -6.38 -12.38 -16.86
CA ARG A 307 -5.28 -12.56 -17.80
C ARG A 307 -5.30 -13.98 -18.32
N ILE A 308 -5.58 -14.12 -19.61
CA ILE A 308 -5.53 -15.39 -20.32
C ILE A 308 -4.08 -15.64 -20.72
N GLU A 309 -3.26 -16.04 -19.74
CA GLU A 309 -1.88 -16.46 -19.93
C GLU A 309 -1.72 -17.82 -19.23
N LEU A 310 -1.00 -18.76 -19.85
CA LEU A 310 -0.65 -20.01 -19.17
C LEU A 310 0.45 -19.66 -18.15
N PRO A 311 0.18 -19.76 -16.82
CA PRO A 311 1.19 -19.40 -15.84
C PRO A 311 2.39 -20.35 -15.93
N PRO A 312 3.62 -19.87 -15.66
CA PRO A 312 4.78 -20.75 -15.60
C PRO A 312 4.57 -21.78 -14.49
N ARG A 313 4.96 -23.03 -14.75
CA ARG A 313 4.89 -24.09 -13.72
C ARG A 313 5.78 -23.70 -12.53
N PRO A 314 5.36 -23.95 -11.29
CA PRO A 314 6.15 -23.61 -10.11
C PRO A 314 7.43 -24.47 -10.09
N ARG A 315 8.56 -23.86 -10.45
CA ARG A 315 9.87 -24.50 -10.47
C ARG A 315 10.66 -24.17 -9.21
N ARG A 316 11.60 -25.06 -8.86
CA ARG A 316 12.61 -24.77 -7.85
C ARG A 316 13.46 -23.61 -8.35
N LEU A 317 13.64 -22.60 -7.50
CA LEU A 317 14.69 -21.62 -7.67
C LEU A 317 15.99 -22.34 -7.30
N SER A 318 17.05 -22.13 -8.05
CA SER A 318 18.37 -22.75 -7.83
C SER A 318 19.44 -21.71 -7.50
N ALA A 319 19.03 -20.47 -7.27
CA ALA A 319 19.92 -19.38 -6.92
C ALA A 319 20.36 -19.53 -5.46
N ALA A 320 21.67 -19.48 -5.22
CA ALA A 320 22.22 -19.59 -3.86
C ALA A 320 21.78 -18.45 -2.94
N ALA A 321 21.46 -17.28 -3.50
CA ALA A 321 21.00 -16.11 -2.77
C ALA A 321 19.93 -15.34 -3.56
N TRP A 322 19.13 -14.54 -2.85
CA TRP A 322 18.11 -13.67 -3.46
C TRP A 322 18.69 -12.51 -4.28
N ARG A 323 19.95 -12.13 -4.01
CA ARG A 323 20.65 -11.07 -4.73
C ARG A 323 21.68 -11.66 -5.67
N ALA A 324 21.63 -11.23 -6.93
CA ALA A 324 22.76 -11.36 -7.82
C ALA A 324 23.73 -10.19 -7.57
N PRO A 325 25.05 -10.42 -7.53
CA PRO A 325 26.00 -9.32 -7.55
C PRO A 325 25.80 -8.52 -8.85
N SER A 326 25.69 -7.20 -8.74
CA SER A 326 25.68 -6.32 -9.91
C SER A 326 26.95 -6.61 -10.71
N SER A 327 26.82 -7.12 -11.94
CA SER A 327 27.96 -7.24 -12.84
C SER A 327 28.40 -5.83 -13.20
N VAL A 328 29.37 -5.28 -12.47
CA VAL A 328 30.10 -4.09 -12.88
C VAL A 328 30.71 -4.43 -14.23
N GLN A 329 30.23 -3.78 -15.30
CA GLN A 329 30.89 -3.80 -16.60
C GLN A 329 32.32 -3.31 -16.37
N ALA A 330 33.29 -4.23 -16.44
CA ALA A 330 34.68 -3.87 -16.55
C ALA A 330 34.83 -3.05 -17.83
N VAL A 331 34.99 -1.73 -17.70
CA VAL A 331 35.41 -0.88 -18.81
C VAL A 331 36.83 -1.35 -19.17
N PRO A 332 37.07 -1.85 -20.40
CA PRO A 332 38.42 -2.16 -20.82
C PRO A 332 39.18 -0.83 -20.93
N THR A 333 40.15 -0.62 -20.05
CA THR A 333 41.19 0.38 -20.24
C THR A 333 42.02 -0.02 -21.46
N HIS A 334 41.90 0.75 -22.55
CA HIS A 334 42.87 0.77 -23.64
C HIS A 334 43.92 1.85 -23.38
#